data_AF-A0A834IMR9-F1
#
_entry.id   AF-A0A834IMR9-F1
#
_cell.length_a   1.000
_cell.length_b   1.000
_cell.length_c   1.000
_cell.angle_alpha   90.00
_cell.angle_beta   90.00
_cell.angle_gamma   90.00
#
_symmetry.space_group_name_H-M   'P 1'
#
loop_
_entity.id
_entity.type
_entity.pdbx_description
1 polymer ?
#
loop_
_entity_poly.entity_id
_entity_poly.type
_entity_poly.pdbx_seq_one_letter_code
_entity_poly.pdbx_strand_id
1 'polypeptide(L)'
;MFYLLIYIVFITHHKSVSCEEVCYKDSCSDPDVESRYLFYDVNPPEGFNLRRDVYIRMAVLMHKLKKSRDPALNSFKLVLPTWSHLVHWSYSEVPEFLPWSTFFDMPSLQKFAPVMELHEYFTSLKRNKYTKLLLDRVYILQHFEDMFETGNFEEKWKVEKCQKAPKSRYFYYSNITSNNVKCISFHGPATKLSEVFKKTNARTILLEHTEVALHDHFGSKIYWEARRSMRFNFNLREIANQFRETYLNSNDVNDNTFLAPDWLNDKVFIKQIVFDLRE
;
A
#
# COMPACT_ATOMS: atom_id res chain seq x y z
N MET A 1 -48.38 -10.15 -60.58
CA MET A 1 -48.03 -9.14 -59.57
C MET A 1 -46.72 -9.54 -58.93
N PHE A 2 -45.63 -8.87 -59.31
CA PHE A 2 -44.31 -9.05 -58.69
C PHE A 2 -44.26 -8.25 -57.39
N TYR A 3 -44.04 -8.91 -56.25
CA TYR A 3 -43.73 -8.22 -54.99
C TYR A 3 -42.21 -8.10 -54.86
N LEU A 4 -41.74 -6.85 -54.83
CA LEU A 4 -40.36 -6.44 -54.67
C LEU A 4 -39.96 -6.59 -53.19
N LEU A 5 -39.14 -7.58 -52.85
CA LEU A 5 -38.55 -7.73 -51.52
C LEU A 5 -37.31 -6.82 -51.43
N ILE A 6 -37.46 -5.67 -50.76
CA ILE A 6 -36.34 -4.77 -50.45
C ILE A 6 -35.61 -5.32 -49.22
N TYR A 7 -34.43 -5.89 -49.43
CA TYR A 7 -33.49 -6.20 -48.36
C TYR A 7 -32.82 -4.90 -47.88
N ILE A 8 -33.16 -4.45 -46.68
CA ILE A 8 -32.44 -3.37 -45.99
C ILE A 8 -31.17 -3.98 -45.40
N VAL A 9 -30.04 -3.77 -46.06
CA VAL A 9 -28.71 -4.06 -45.52
C VAL A 9 -28.41 -2.99 -44.47
N PHE A 10 -28.52 -3.34 -43.19
CA PHE A 10 -27.94 -2.54 -42.12
C PHE A 10 -26.41 -2.65 -42.22
N ILE A 11 -25.78 -1.65 -42.82
CA ILE A 11 -24.33 -1.46 -42.72
C ILE A 11 -24.05 -1.04 -41.28
N THR A 12 -23.68 -1.99 -40.44
CA THR A 12 -23.03 -1.69 -39.16
C THR A 12 -21.66 -1.11 -39.48
N HIS A 13 -21.54 0.22 -39.42
CA HIS A 13 -20.23 0.85 -39.38
C HIS A 13 -19.54 0.41 -38.08
N HIS A 14 -18.76 -0.67 -38.16
CA HIS A 14 -17.65 -0.88 -37.25
C HIS A 14 -16.71 0.32 -37.40
N LYS A 15 -16.81 1.28 -36.47
CA LYS A 15 -15.71 2.22 -36.23
C LYS A 15 -14.54 1.39 -35.71
N SER A 16 -13.70 0.93 -36.64
CA SER A 16 -12.29 0.70 -36.33
C SER A 16 -11.73 2.03 -35.86
N VAL A 17 -11.58 2.19 -34.55
CA VAL A 17 -10.83 3.33 -34.00
C VAL A 17 -9.37 3.04 -34.33
N SER A 18 -8.95 3.53 -35.49
CA SER A 18 -7.55 3.75 -35.80
C SER A 18 -7.07 4.86 -34.85
N CYS A 19 -6.23 4.51 -33.87
CA CYS A 19 -5.48 5.51 -33.11
C CYS A 19 -4.29 5.98 -33.95
N GLU A 20 -4.58 6.70 -35.02
CA GLU A 20 -3.64 7.62 -35.66
C GLU A 20 -4.06 9.04 -35.30
N GLU A 21 -3.75 9.46 -34.07
CA GLU A 21 -3.65 10.88 -33.74
C GLU A 21 -2.24 11.17 -33.23
N VAL A 22 -1.43 11.65 -34.17
CA VAL A 22 -0.17 12.33 -33.94
C VAL A 22 -0.44 13.55 -33.05
N CYS A 23 0.13 13.55 -31.85
CA CYS A 23 -0.03 14.63 -30.88
C CYS A 23 0.59 15.94 -31.42
N TYR A 24 -0.26 16.92 -31.71
CA TYR A 24 0.14 18.31 -31.95
C TYR A 24 0.03 19.12 -30.65
N LYS A 25 1.20 19.60 -30.19
CA LYS A 25 1.46 20.70 -29.23
C LYS A 25 0.84 20.70 -27.82
N ASP A 26 1.77 20.69 -26.86
CA ASP A 26 1.81 21.47 -25.61
C ASP A 26 0.87 21.17 -24.44
N SER A 27 0.41 19.93 -24.27
CA SER A 27 0.04 19.42 -22.93
C SER A 27 0.04 17.89 -22.85
N CYS A 28 1.14 17.26 -23.29
CA CYS A 28 1.42 15.91 -22.81
C CYS A 28 2.00 16.07 -21.39
N SER A 29 1.19 15.88 -20.35
CA SER A 29 1.73 15.65 -19.01
C SER A 29 2.59 14.39 -19.08
N ASP A 30 3.91 14.59 -19.09
CA ASP A 30 4.90 13.51 -19.04
C ASP A 30 4.54 12.62 -17.83
N PRO A 31 4.48 11.28 -17.96
CA PRO A 31 4.15 10.40 -16.84
C PRO A 31 5.14 10.61 -15.69
N ASP A 32 4.72 11.36 -14.66
CA ASP A 32 5.33 11.58 -13.34
C ASP A 32 6.79 11.13 -13.19
N VAL A 33 7.67 11.79 -13.95
CA VAL A 33 9.10 11.45 -14.05
C VAL A 33 9.88 11.86 -12.79
N GLU A 34 9.25 12.53 -11.82
CA GLU A 34 9.87 13.06 -10.59
C GLU A 34 9.58 12.25 -9.32
N SER A 35 8.59 11.35 -9.33
CA SER A 35 8.25 10.57 -8.13
C SER A 35 9.29 9.50 -7.77
N ARG A 36 9.48 9.32 -6.46
CA ARG A 36 10.22 8.19 -5.88
C ARG A 36 9.23 7.15 -5.39
N TYR A 37 9.56 5.86 -5.52
CA TYR A 37 8.68 4.74 -5.20
C TYR A 37 9.30 3.92 -4.08
N LEU A 38 8.57 3.81 -2.97
CA LEU A 38 8.89 2.94 -1.86
C LEU A 38 8.07 1.66 -2.00
N PHE A 39 8.77 0.54 -2.07
CA PHE A 39 8.23 -0.80 -1.94
C PHE A 39 8.60 -1.31 -0.55
N TYR A 40 7.78 -2.20 0.01
CA TYR A 40 8.13 -2.85 1.27
C TYR A 40 7.63 -4.29 1.28
N ASP A 41 8.39 -5.17 1.93
CA ASP A 41 7.98 -6.52 2.29
C ASP A 41 8.26 -6.78 3.78
N VAL A 42 7.62 -7.83 4.27
CA VAL A 42 7.62 -8.25 5.67
C VAL A 42 8.12 -9.69 5.73
N ASN A 43 8.80 -10.05 6.81
CA ASN A 43 9.28 -11.41 7.04
C ASN A 43 8.22 -12.49 6.68
N PRO A 44 8.56 -13.54 5.91
CA PRO A 44 7.56 -14.50 5.40
C PRO A 44 6.66 -15.18 6.44
N PRO A 45 7.13 -15.52 7.66
CA PRO A 45 6.28 -16.08 8.71
C PRO A 45 5.15 -15.16 9.18
N GLU A 46 5.20 -13.86 8.88
CA GLU A 46 4.21 -12.90 9.35
C GLU A 46 2.89 -13.01 8.59
N GLY A 47 1.80 -13.20 9.35
CA GLY A 47 0.45 -13.35 8.82
C GLY A 47 -0.20 -12.04 8.38
N PHE A 48 -1.41 -12.17 7.84
CA PHE A 48 -2.20 -11.05 7.27
C PHE A 48 -2.35 -9.86 8.23
N ASN A 49 -2.68 -10.11 9.50
CA ASN A 49 -2.97 -9.04 10.46
C ASN A 49 -1.74 -8.26 10.93
N LEU A 50 -0.59 -8.92 11.11
CA LEU A 50 0.63 -8.19 11.43
C LEU A 50 1.11 -7.35 10.24
N ARG A 51 0.97 -7.86 9.02
CA ARG A 51 1.26 -7.09 7.79
C ARG A 51 0.39 -5.84 7.67
N ARG A 52 -0.88 -5.89 8.11
CA ARG A 52 -1.74 -4.69 8.23
C ARG A 52 -1.21 -3.68 9.23
N ASP A 53 -0.64 -4.13 10.35
CA ASP A 53 0.02 -3.23 11.31
C ASP A 53 1.29 -2.60 10.72
N VAL A 54 2.10 -3.38 9.99
CA VAL A 54 3.28 -2.84 9.28
C VAL A 54 2.89 -1.81 8.21
N TYR A 55 1.77 -2.04 7.49
CA TYR A 55 1.21 -1.03 6.59
C TYR A 55 0.95 0.30 7.29
N ILE A 56 0.39 0.30 8.51
CA ILE A 56 0.15 1.55 9.26
C ILE A 56 1.47 2.30 9.48
N ARG A 57 2.55 1.59 9.85
CA ARG A 57 3.88 2.19 10.04
C ARG A 57 4.37 2.87 8.77
N MET A 58 4.24 2.18 7.62
CA MET A 58 4.63 2.72 6.31
C MET A 58 3.73 3.86 5.86
N ALA A 59 2.42 3.75 6.04
CA ALA A 59 1.46 4.78 5.68
C ALA A 59 1.71 6.07 6.47
N VAL A 60 1.99 5.98 7.78
CA VAL A 60 2.34 7.13 8.62
C VAL A 60 3.65 7.79 8.15
N LEU A 61 4.68 6.99 7.83
CA LEU A 61 5.91 7.49 7.22
C LEU A 61 5.59 8.28 5.93
N MET A 62 4.82 7.71 5.01
CA MET A 62 4.47 8.33 3.73
C MET A 62 3.62 9.60 3.90
N HIS A 63 2.69 9.60 4.84
CA HIS A 63 1.90 10.76 5.19
C HIS A 63 2.80 11.93 5.65
N LYS A 64 3.82 11.64 6.47
CA LYS A 64 4.79 12.65 6.91
C LYS A 64 5.73 13.07 5.78
N LEU A 65 6.22 12.13 4.96
CA LEU A 65 7.07 12.45 3.81
C LEU A 65 6.37 13.39 2.84
N LYS A 66 5.12 13.12 2.46
CA LYS A 66 4.30 13.97 1.59
C LYS A 66 4.16 15.41 2.12
N LYS A 67 4.16 15.58 3.45
CA LYS A 67 4.07 16.90 4.12
C LYS A 67 5.43 17.56 4.36
N SER A 68 6.53 16.89 4.02
CA SER A 68 7.87 17.45 4.17
C SER A 68 8.09 18.64 3.24
N ARG A 69 8.85 19.62 3.72
CA ARG A 69 9.35 20.74 2.88
C ARG A 69 10.56 20.34 2.03
N ASP A 70 11.16 19.19 2.32
CA ASP A 70 12.30 18.65 1.59
C ASP A 70 11.83 18.00 0.27
N PRO A 71 12.18 18.55 -0.90
CA PRO A 71 11.76 18.01 -2.19
C PRO A 71 12.24 16.58 -2.44
N ALA A 72 13.35 16.16 -1.81
CA ALA A 72 13.86 14.80 -1.95
C ALA A 72 13.00 13.75 -1.22
N LEU A 73 12.08 14.19 -0.35
CA LEU A 73 11.20 13.35 0.46
C LEU A 73 9.73 13.46 0.09
N ASN A 74 9.25 14.60 -0.37
CA ASN A 74 7.81 14.81 -0.57
C ASN A 74 7.23 14.21 -1.86
N SER A 75 8.08 13.67 -2.74
CA SER A 75 7.68 12.99 -3.98
C SER A 75 7.55 11.47 -3.84
N PHE A 76 7.62 10.92 -2.63
CA PHE A 76 7.48 9.48 -2.40
C PHE A 76 6.04 8.99 -2.55
N LYS A 77 5.89 7.88 -3.26
CA LYS A 77 4.68 7.05 -3.33
C LYS A 77 4.96 5.66 -2.78
N LEU A 78 4.03 5.11 -2.02
CA LEU A 78 4.11 3.75 -1.49
C LEU A 78 3.43 2.78 -2.44
N VAL A 79 4.22 1.85 -2.98
CA VAL A 79 3.71 0.75 -3.78
C VAL A 79 3.37 -0.41 -2.84
N LEU A 80 2.11 -0.80 -2.83
CA LEU A 80 1.60 -1.82 -1.94
C LEU A 80 1.99 -3.22 -2.42
N PRO A 81 2.54 -4.08 -1.55
CA PRO A 81 2.92 -5.44 -1.90
C PRO A 81 1.67 -6.28 -2.15
N THR A 82 1.70 -7.18 -3.13
CA THR A 82 0.62 -8.14 -3.35
C THR A 82 0.50 -9.11 -2.18
N TRP A 83 -0.72 -9.55 -1.88
CA TRP A 83 -0.95 -10.63 -0.93
C TRP A 83 -0.66 -11.97 -1.61
N SER A 84 0.30 -12.70 -1.06
CA SER A 84 0.79 -13.96 -1.63
C SER A 84 1.40 -14.85 -0.55
N HIS A 85 1.11 -16.16 -0.60
CA HIS A 85 1.74 -17.19 0.23
C HIS A 85 1.84 -16.81 1.71
N LEU A 86 0.77 -16.25 2.26
CA LEU A 86 0.71 -15.89 3.67
C LEU A 86 0.57 -17.12 4.55
N VAL A 87 1.17 -17.07 5.73
CA VAL A 87 0.94 -18.09 6.76
C VAL A 87 -0.55 -18.14 7.09
N HIS A 88 -1.09 -19.37 7.18
CA HIS A 88 -2.51 -19.73 7.34
C HIS A 88 -3.39 -19.63 6.10
N TRP A 89 -2.86 -19.21 4.95
CA TRP A 89 -3.62 -19.28 3.70
C TRP A 89 -3.43 -20.65 3.06
N SER A 90 -4.41 -21.08 2.27
CA SER A 90 -4.29 -22.32 1.50
C SER A 90 -3.04 -22.25 0.64
N TYR A 91 -2.18 -23.26 0.76
CA TYR A 91 -0.97 -23.32 -0.04
C TYR A 91 -1.31 -23.66 -1.49
N SER A 92 -0.71 -22.91 -2.40
CA SER A 92 -0.69 -23.19 -3.85
C SER A 92 0.77 -23.23 -4.28
N GLU A 93 1.11 -24.08 -5.26
CA GLU A 93 2.45 -24.04 -5.87
C GLU A 93 2.68 -22.74 -6.65
N VAL A 94 1.60 -22.21 -7.26
CA VAL A 94 1.61 -20.94 -7.97
C VAL A 94 1.25 -19.82 -6.98
N PRO A 95 2.11 -18.80 -6.82
CA PRO A 95 1.82 -17.65 -5.98
C PRO A 95 0.58 -16.90 -6.43
N GLU A 96 -0.29 -16.59 -5.48
CA GLU A 96 -1.39 -15.66 -5.68
C GLU A 96 -0.83 -14.23 -5.72
N PHE A 97 -1.39 -13.37 -6.56
CA PHE A 97 -0.96 -11.98 -6.67
C PHE A 97 -2.15 -11.05 -6.40
N LEU A 98 -2.76 -11.21 -5.23
CA LEU A 98 -3.99 -10.50 -4.91
C LEU A 98 -3.67 -9.02 -4.60
N PRO A 99 -4.33 -8.07 -5.28
CA PRO A 99 -4.16 -6.65 -5.01
C PRO A 99 -4.80 -6.26 -3.67
N TRP A 100 -4.45 -5.09 -3.15
CA TRP A 100 -5.04 -4.58 -1.90
C TRP A 100 -6.52 -4.31 -2.02
N SER A 101 -6.98 -3.87 -3.19
CA SER A 101 -8.38 -3.66 -3.56
C SER A 101 -9.25 -4.89 -3.38
N THR A 102 -8.70 -6.11 -3.37
CA THR A 102 -9.44 -7.33 -3.01
C THR A 102 -9.94 -7.31 -1.57
N PHE A 103 -9.18 -6.68 -0.65
CA PHE A 103 -9.46 -6.69 0.79
C PHE A 103 -9.85 -5.33 1.36
N PHE A 104 -9.31 -4.25 0.79
CA PHE A 104 -9.44 -2.89 1.30
C PHE A 104 -9.98 -1.93 0.23
N ASP A 105 -10.62 -0.87 0.69
CA ASP A 105 -11.05 0.23 -0.17
C ASP A 105 -9.86 1.15 -0.48
N MET A 106 -9.35 1.06 -1.71
CA MET A 106 -8.19 1.83 -2.16
C MET A 106 -8.38 3.36 -2.04
N PRO A 107 -9.53 3.95 -2.44
CA PRO A 107 -9.77 5.38 -2.24
C PRO A 107 -9.65 5.81 -0.77
N SER A 108 -10.12 5.00 0.18
CA SER A 108 -9.99 5.27 1.61
C SER A 108 -8.53 5.33 2.05
N LEU A 109 -7.69 4.39 1.61
CA LEU A 109 -6.25 4.38 1.91
C LEU A 109 -5.55 5.61 1.31
N GLN A 110 -5.87 5.95 0.05
CA GLN A 110 -5.28 7.05 -0.71
C GLN A 110 -5.59 8.44 -0.15
N LYS A 111 -6.73 8.60 0.54
CA LYS A 111 -7.04 9.82 1.31
C LYS A 111 -6.04 10.08 2.43
N PHE A 112 -5.46 9.03 3.03
CA PHE A 112 -4.50 9.18 4.13
C PHE A 112 -3.05 9.34 3.64
N ALA A 113 -2.58 8.47 2.75
CA ALA A 113 -1.19 8.44 2.30
C ALA A 113 -1.10 8.24 0.78
N PRO A 114 -0.02 8.69 0.10
CA PRO A 114 0.18 8.49 -1.33
C PRO A 114 0.51 7.02 -1.63
N VAL A 115 -0.52 6.17 -1.64
CA VAL A 115 -0.40 4.73 -1.87
C VAL A 115 -0.91 4.35 -3.26
N MET A 116 -0.34 3.30 -3.84
CA MET A 116 -0.76 2.74 -5.12
C MET A 116 -0.55 1.23 -5.15
N GLU A 117 -1.29 0.55 -6.01
CA GLU A 117 -1.13 -0.89 -6.22
C GLU A 117 0.14 -1.19 -7.03
N LEU A 118 0.71 -2.39 -6.83
CA LEU A 118 1.88 -2.83 -7.61
C LEU A 118 1.60 -2.89 -9.12
N HIS A 119 0.40 -3.31 -9.53
CA HIS A 119 0.02 -3.36 -10.95
C HIS A 119 -0.20 -1.96 -11.55
N GLU A 120 -0.64 -0.97 -10.77
CA GLU A 120 -0.70 0.43 -11.20
C GLU A 120 0.71 0.97 -11.44
N TYR A 121 1.68 0.59 -10.60
CA TYR A 121 3.07 0.95 -10.80
C TYR A 121 3.59 0.38 -12.12
N PHE A 122 3.39 -0.91 -12.39
CA PHE A 122 3.77 -1.51 -13.66
C PHE A 122 3.10 -0.83 -14.86
N THR A 123 1.82 -0.47 -14.75
CA THR A 123 1.08 0.24 -15.81
C THR A 123 1.65 1.63 -16.07
N SER A 124 2.20 2.29 -15.03
CA SER A 124 2.85 3.60 -15.17
C SER A 124 4.20 3.55 -15.89
N LEU A 125 4.85 2.38 -15.94
CA LEU A 125 6.08 2.20 -16.71
C LEU A 125 5.74 2.24 -18.20
N LYS A 126 6.48 3.03 -18.99
CA LYS A 126 6.25 3.22 -20.43
C LYS A 126 5.98 1.87 -21.14
N ARG A 127 4.78 1.73 -21.72
CA ARG A 127 4.10 0.51 -22.22
C ARG A 127 4.94 -0.51 -23.02
N ASN A 128 6.09 -0.13 -23.57
CA ASN A 128 6.82 -0.93 -24.57
C ASN A 128 8.25 -1.33 -24.17
N LYS A 129 8.69 -1.16 -22.91
CA LYS A 129 10.13 -1.28 -22.60
C LYS A 129 10.56 -2.29 -21.54
N TYR A 130 9.66 -2.86 -20.72
CA TYR A 130 10.10 -3.64 -19.57
C TYR A 130 9.43 -5.00 -19.47
N THR A 131 10.18 -6.03 -19.88
CA THR A 131 9.95 -7.43 -19.46
C THR A 131 10.51 -7.70 -18.07
N LYS A 132 11.31 -6.78 -17.50
CA LYS A 132 12.02 -6.89 -16.23
C LYS A 132 12.10 -5.54 -15.52
N LEU A 133 11.73 -5.50 -14.23
CA LEU A 133 11.89 -4.36 -13.33
C LEU A 133 13.19 -4.49 -12.54
N LEU A 134 14.09 -3.53 -12.69
CA LEU A 134 15.31 -3.43 -11.89
C LEU A 134 15.11 -2.34 -10.83
N LEU A 135 15.05 -2.74 -9.55
CA LEU A 135 14.99 -1.82 -8.42
C LEU A 135 16.37 -1.20 -8.18
N ASP A 136 16.40 0.12 -7.99
CA ASP A 136 17.65 0.89 -7.80
C ASP A 136 18.33 0.56 -6.47
N ARG A 137 17.54 0.21 -5.45
CA ARG A 137 18.01 -0.05 -4.10
C ARG A 137 17.13 -1.05 -3.36
N VAL A 138 17.76 -2.01 -2.69
CA VAL A 138 17.14 -2.83 -1.66
C VAL A 138 17.84 -2.56 -0.32
N TYR A 139 17.05 -2.27 0.70
CA TYR A 139 17.50 -2.21 2.08
C TYR A 139 16.85 -3.35 2.87
N ILE A 140 17.67 -4.23 3.42
CA ILE A 140 17.23 -5.30 4.31
C ILE A 140 17.42 -4.80 5.74
N LEU A 141 16.33 -4.60 6.47
CA LEU A 141 16.40 -4.19 7.87
C LEU A 141 16.80 -5.40 8.74
N GLN A 142 17.69 -5.16 9.70
CA GLN A 142 18.09 -6.16 10.69
C GLN A 142 18.23 -5.49 12.06
N HIS A 143 18.19 -6.27 13.13
CA HIS A 143 18.46 -5.73 14.47
C HIS A 143 19.96 -5.53 14.66
N PHE A 144 20.34 -4.56 15.50
CA PHE A 144 21.71 -4.50 16.00
C PHE A 144 22.00 -5.75 16.85
N GLU A 145 23.22 -6.28 16.78
CA GLU A 145 23.61 -7.48 17.56
C GLU A 145 23.51 -7.23 19.07
N ASP A 146 23.82 -6.00 19.51
CA ASP A 146 23.80 -5.55 20.90
C ASP A 146 22.41 -5.10 21.40
N MET A 147 21.37 -5.18 20.57
CA MET A 147 20.07 -4.56 20.83
C MET A 147 19.45 -4.99 22.17
N PHE A 148 19.65 -6.23 22.59
CA PHE A 148 19.07 -6.79 23.81
C PHE A 148 20.03 -6.84 25.00
N GLU A 149 21.25 -6.32 24.86
CA GLU A 149 22.29 -6.45 25.89
C GLU A 149 22.27 -5.30 26.90
N THR A 150 21.96 -4.08 26.45
CA THR A 150 22.17 -2.86 27.24
C THR A 150 20.90 -2.30 27.89
N GLY A 151 19.71 -2.71 27.44
CA GLY A 151 18.43 -2.16 27.88
C GLY A 151 18.17 -0.70 27.48
N ASN A 152 19.13 -0.04 26.82
CA ASN A 152 19.00 1.33 26.35
C ASN A 152 18.35 1.37 24.98
N PHE A 153 17.12 1.90 24.93
CA PHE A 153 16.42 2.10 23.67
C PHE A 153 16.86 3.43 23.02
N GLU A 154 17.82 3.35 22.11
CA GLU A 154 18.27 4.49 21.30
C GLU A 154 17.87 4.33 19.83
N GLU A 155 17.25 5.38 19.27
CA GLU A 155 16.91 5.42 17.85
C GLU A 155 18.16 5.64 16.99
N LYS A 156 18.60 4.60 16.30
CA LYS A 156 19.82 4.60 15.49
C LYS A 156 19.69 3.70 14.27
N TRP A 157 20.48 3.99 13.25
CA TRP A 157 20.60 3.12 12.08
C TRP A 157 22.03 3.15 11.55
N LYS A 158 22.49 2.04 10.98
CA LYS A 158 23.82 1.92 10.41
C LYS A 158 23.81 0.95 9.23
N VAL A 159 24.46 1.33 8.14
CA VAL A 159 24.70 0.40 7.03
C VAL A 159 25.80 -0.57 7.46
N GLU A 160 25.48 -1.86 7.50
CA GLU A 160 26.37 -2.90 8.00
C GLU A 160 26.36 -4.13 7.10
N LYS A 161 27.26 -5.07 7.39
CA LYS A 161 27.24 -6.38 6.75
C LYS A 161 25.92 -7.09 7.09
N CYS A 162 25.35 -7.75 6.10
CA CYS A 162 24.17 -8.57 6.31
C CYS A 162 24.50 -9.74 7.24
N GLN A 163 23.71 -9.90 8.31
CA GLN A 163 23.83 -11.03 9.25
C GLN A 163 23.54 -12.38 8.58
N LYS A 164 22.63 -12.37 7.59
CA LYS A 164 22.29 -13.53 6.76
C LYS A 164 22.48 -13.18 5.29
N ALA A 165 22.69 -14.21 4.47
CA ALA A 165 22.75 -14.03 3.02
C ALA A 165 21.41 -13.43 2.52
N PRO A 166 21.43 -12.27 1.84
CA PRO A 166 20.23 -11.66 1.27
C PRO A 166 19.46 -12.64 0.39
N LYS A 167 18.18 -12.84 0.69
CA LYS A 167 17.29 -13.68 -0.12
C LYS A 167 15.96 -12.98 -0.34
N SER A 168 15.99 -11.98 -1.21
CA SER A 168 14.82 -11.22 -1.61
C SER A 168 13.91 -12.03 -2.53
N ARG A 169 12.62 -12.11 -2.20
CA ARG A 169 11.62 -12.83 -3.01
C ARG A 169 10.92 -11.95 -4.03
N TYR A 170 11.06 -10.63 -3.90
CA TYR A 170 10.44 -9.64 -4.78
C TYR A 170 8.95 -9.90 -5.02
N PHE A 171 8.20 -10.12 -3.94
CA PHE A 171 6.76 -10.41 -3.98
C PHE A 171 6.40 -11.64 -4.84
N TYR A 172 7.35 -12.56 -5.02
CA TYR A 172 7.26 -13.75 -5.90
C TYR A 172 7.20 -13.45 -7.42
N TYR A 173 7.47 -12.21 -7.83
CA TYR A 173 7.59 -11.85 -9.23
C TYR A 173 8.99 -12.20 -9.76
N SER A 174 9.06 -13.08 -10.78
CA SER A 174 10.32 -13.48 -11.42
C SER A 174 10.98 -12.35 -12.23
N ASN A 175 10.20 -11.35 -12.62
CA ASN A 175 10.65 -10.23 -13.43
C ASN A 175 11.11 -9.02 -12.60
N ILE A 176 11.05 -9.07 -11.27
CA ILE A 176 11.60 -8.01 -10.40
C ILE A 176 12.97 -8.46 -9.90
N THR A 177 13.96 -7.57 -9.96
CA THR A 177 15.31 -7.84 -9.44
C THR A 177 15.98 -6.58 -8.91
N SER A 178 17.16 -6.71 -8.32
CA SER A 178 18.01 -5.59 -7.94
C SER A 178 19.50 -5.96 -8.06
N ASN A 179 20.35 -4.97 -8.30
CA ASN A 179 21.81 -5.13 -8.30
C ASN A 179 22.46 -4.49 -7.07
N ASN A 180 21.67 -3.83 -6.20
CA ASN A 180 22.20 -3.01 -5.12
C ASN A 180 21.46 -3.26 -3.81
N VAL A 181 21.90 -4.29 -3.12
CA VAL A 181 21.36 -4.72 -1.83
C VAL A 181 22.28 -4.26 -0.70
N LYS A 182 21.71 -3.64 0.32
CA LYS A 182 22.42 -3.24 1.54
C LYS A 182 21.63 -3.68 2.76
N CYS A 183 22.32 -4.10 3.82
CA CYS A 183 21.69 -4.32 5.10
C CYS A 183 21.84 -3.09 5.99
N ILE A 184 20.77 -2.78 6.73
CA ILE A 184 20.75 -1.68 7.69
C ILE A 184 20.38 -2.27 9.04
N SER A 185 21.33 -2.25 9.97
CA SER A 185 21.01 -2.44 11.38
C SER A 185 20.19 -1.24 11.83
N PHE A 186 18.97 -1.48 12.28
CA PHE A 186 17.96 -0.45 12.46
C PHE A 186 17.27 -0.57 13.82
N HIS A 187 17.09 0.57 14.46
CA HIS A 187 16.33 0.70 15.69
C HIS A 187 15.61 2.05 15.71
N GLY A 188 14.28 2.02 15.86
CA GLY A 188 13.47 3.22 15.96
C GLY A 188 12.20 3.17 15.12
N PRO A 189 11.51 4.31 15.00
CA PRO A 189 10.26 4.39 14.27
C PRO A 189 10.50 4.40 12.75
N ALA A 190 9.51 3.95 11.98
CA ALA A 190 9.55 3.96 10.51
C ALA A 190 9.94 5.33 9.92
N THR A 191 9.57 6.42 10.59
CA THR A 191 9.88 7.81 10.18
C THR A 191 11.39 8.11 10.16
N LYS A 192 12.19 7.41 10.98
CA LYS A 192 13.66 7.50 10.99
C LYS A 192 14.29 7.05 9.67
N LEU A 193 13.62 6.16 8.91
CA LEU A 193 14.07 5.74 7.57
C LEU A 193 14.16 6.90 6.57
N SER A 194 13.48 8.03 6.84
CA SER A 194 13.63 9.25 6.04
C SER A 194 15.09 9.73 5.96
N GLU A 195 15.88 9.54 7.03
CA GLU A 195 17.31 9.86 7.04
C GLU A 195 18.09 9.00 6.04
N VAL A 196 17.74 7.72 5.91
CA VAL A 196 18.33 6.80 4.93
C VAL A 196 17.98 7.25 3.50
N PHE A 197 16.73 7.65 3.27
CA PHE A 197 16.26 8.07 1.94
C PHE A 197 16.92 9.37 1.45
N LYS A 198 17.33 10.25 2.37
CA LYS A 198 18.13 11.45 2.05
C LYS A 198 19.55 11.15 1.61
N LYS A 199 20.09 9.98 1.96
CA LYS A 199 21.47 9.58 1.62
C LYS A 199 21.58 8.91 0.25
N THR A 200 20.49 8.85 -0.52
CA THR A 200 20.47 8.17 -1.82
C THR A 200 19.56 8.89 -2.81
N ASN A 201 19.96 8.91 -4.08
CA ASN A 201 19.15 9.41 -5.20
C ASN A 201 18.34 8.29 -5.89
N ALA A 202 18.28 7.08 -5.30
CA ALA A 202 17.50 5.97 -5.81
C ALA A 202 16.02 6.36 -5.97
N ARG A 203 15.46 6.09 -7.15
CA ARG A 203 14.05 6.36 -7.46
C ARG A 203 13.17 5.22 -6.99
N THR A 204 13.63 3.98 -7.06
CA THR A 204 12.91 2.80 -6.55
C THR A 204 13.67 2.19 -5.37
N ILE A 205 13.01 2.10 -4.23
CA ILE A 205 13.60 1.56 -2.99
C ILE A 205 12.69 0.46 -2.46
N LEU A 206 13.23 -0.75 -2.27
CA LEU A 206 12.56 -1.83 -1.55
C LEU A 206 13.12 -1.94 -0.14
N LEU A 207 12.23 -1.89 0.85
CA LEU A 207 12.52 -2.27 2.23
C LEU A 207 12.11 -3.73 2.46
N GLU A 208 13.04 -4.58 2.85
CA GLU A 208 12.72 -5.91 3.36
C GLU A 208 12.83 -5.93 4.88
N HIS A 209 12.12 -6.88 5.51
CA HIS A 209 12.04 -6.99 6.97
C HIS A 209 11.49 -5.72 7.64
N THR A 210 10.46 -5.14 7.02
CA THR A 210 9.90 -3.86 7.44
C THR A 210 9.25 -3.93 8.82
N GLU A 211 8.92 -5.13 9.33
CA GLU A 211 8.47 -5.33 10.71
C GLU A 211 9.48 -4.89 11.78
N VAL A 212 10.77 -4.79 11.43
CA VAL A 212 11.84 -4.30 12.32
C VAL A 212 11.61 -2.83 12.69
N ALA A 213 11.05 -2.02 11.79
CA ALA A 213 10.76 -0.63 12.06
C ALA A 213 9.49 -0.47 12.90
N LEU A 214 9.52 0.36 13.94
CA LEU A 214 8.40 0.53 14.87
C LEU A 214 7.39 1.61 14.42
N HIS A 215 6.26 1.67 15.12
CA HIS A 215 5.37 2.83 15.05
C HIS A 215 6.08 4.08 15.56
N ASP A 216 5.75 5.22 14.98
CA ASP A 216 6.25 6.54 15.41
C ASP A 216 5.70 6.91 16.80
N HIS A 217 4.38 7.00 16.92
CA HIS A 217 3.69 7.09 18.21
C HIS A 217 2.46 6.20 18.17
N PHE A 218 2.55 5.04 18.80
CA PHE A 218 1.44 4.09 18.87
C PHE A 218 0.22 4.71 19.55
N GLY A 219 -0.97 4.55 18.97
CA GLY A 219 -2.21 5.10 19.52
C GLY A 219 -2.39 6.62 19.38
N SER A 220 -1.46 7.32 18.73
CA SER A 220 -1.60 8.76 18.42
C SER A 220 -2.74 9.03 17.43
N LYS A 221 -3.12 10.31 17.28
CA LYS A 221 -4.13 10.72 16.28
C LYS A 221 -3.79 10.23 14.87
N ILE A 222 -2.54 10.42 14.43
CA ILE A 222 -2.10 10.01 13.08
C ILE A 222 -2.09 8.48 12.93
N TYR A 223 -1.77 7.73 13.99
CA TYR A 223 -1.91 6.28 14.01
C TYR A 223 -3.38 5.87 13.79
N TRP A 224 -4.32 6.49 14.51
CA TRP A 224 -5.75 6.17 14.36
C TRP A 224 -6.33 6.62 13.03
N GLU A 225 -5.86 7.73 12.45
CA GLU A 225 -6.22 8.14 11.09
C GLU A 225 -5.75 7.11 10.06
N ALA A 226 -4.50 6.65 10.15
CA ALA A 226 -3.99 5.56 9.31
C ALA A 226 -4.80 4.26 9.48
N ARG A 227 -5.14 3.91 10.73
CA ARG A 227 -5.94 2.71 11.00
C ARG A 227 -7.37 2.82 10.47
N ARG A 228 -7.99 4.01 10.56
CA ARG A 228 -9.35 4.29 10.06
C ARG A 228 -9.43 4.29 8.54
N SER A 229 -8.37 4.71 7.87
CA SER A 229 -8.31 4.69 6.40
C SER A 229 -8.37 3.27 5.82
N MET A 230 -8.00 2.25 6.59
CA MET A 230 -8.10 0.83 6.22
C MET A 230 -9.54 0.29 6.31
N ARG A 231 -10.44 0.86 5.50
CA ARG A 231 -11.80 0.34 5.29
C ARG A 231 -11.73 -0.95 4.46
N PHE A 232 -12.51 -1.96 4.83
CA PHE A 232 -12.63 -3.16 4.01
C PHE A 232 -13.33 -2.85 2.69
N ASN A 233 -12.95 -3.62 1.67
CA ASN A 233 -13.59 -3.60 0.35
C ASN A 233 -15.13 -3.68 0.50
N PHE A 234 -15.86 -2.95 -0.36
CA PHE A 234 -17.32 -2.87 -0.32
C PHE A 234 -17.99 -4.26 -0.38
N ASN A 235 -17.58 -5.12 -1.31
CA ASN A 235 -18.18 -6.45 -1.49
C ASN A 235 -18.01 -7.32 -0.24
N LEU A 236 -16.86 -7.22 0.46
CA LEU A 236 -16.65 -7.94 1.72
C LEU A 236 -17.58 -7.44 2.83
N ARG A 237 -17.84 -6.12 2.87
CA ARG A 237 -18.80 -5.53 3.82
C ARG A 237 -20.22 -5.97 3.52
N GLU A 238 -20.61 -6.02 2.24
CA GLU A 238 -21.95 -6.49 1.84
C GLU A 238 -22.18 -7.95 2.21
N ILE A 239 -21.22 -8.83 1.96
CA ILE A 239 -21.30 -10.24 2.37
C ILE A 239 -21.44 -10.35 3.89
N ALA A 240 -20.66 -9.57 4.65
CA ALA A 240 -20.74 -9.56 6.11
C ALA A 240 -22.10 -9.03 6.61
N ASN A 241 -22.65 -8.00 5.97
CA ASN A 241 -23.96 -7.44 6.30
C ASN A 241 -25.09 -8.44 6.01
N GLN A 242 -25.06 -9.12 4.87
CA GLN A 242 -26.00 -10.18 4.54
C GLN A 242 -25.95 -11.32 5.57
N PHE A 243 -24.75 -11.73 5.99
CA PHE A 243 -24.59 -12.75 7.03
C PHE A 243 -25.17 -12.30 8.38
N ARG A 244 -24.89 -11.04 8.81
CA ARG A 244 -25.45 -10.46 10.04
C ARG A 244 -26.97 -10.44 10.03
N GLU A 245 -27.55 -10.00 8.93
CA GLU A 245 -29.01 -9.92 8.80
C GLU A 245 -29.64 -11.32 8.82
N THR A 246 -29.09 -12.25 8.04
CA THR A 246 -29.64 -13.60 7.86
C THR A 246 -29.53 -14.45 9.12
N TYR A 247 -28.40 -14.41 9.82
CA TYR A 247 -28.08 -15.39 10.86
C TYR A 247 -27.99 -14.80 12.27
N LEU A 248 -27.80 -13.49 12.40
CA LEU A 248 -27.53 -12.85 13.69
C LEU A 248 -28.62 -11.84 14.09
N ASN A 249 -29.66 -11.66 13.27
CA ASN A 249 -30.69 -10.62 13.46
C ASN A 249 -30.06 -9.23 13.71
N SER A 250 -28.98 -8.93 12.98
CA SER A 250 -28.10 -7.79 13.21
C SER A 250 -28.03 -6.93 11.95
N ASN A 251 -28.13 -5.61 12.14
CA ASN A 251 -27.92 -4.61 11.08
C ASN A 251 -27.49 -3.27 11.68
N ASP A 252 -26.93 -2.37 10.86
CA ASP A 252 -26.33 -1.12 11.37
C ASP A 252 -27.32 -0.18 12.04
N VAL A 253 -28.61 -0.24 11.68
CA VAL A 253 -29.67 0.60 12.27
C VAL A 253 -30.00 0.10 13.68
N ASN A 254 -30.28 -1.20 13.81
CA ASN A 254 -30.64 -1.81 15.09
C ASN A 254 -29.46 -1.82 16.06
N ASP A 255 -28.24 -2.02 15.55
CA ASP A 255 -27.03 -2.13 16.37
C ASP A 255 -26.39 -0.75 16.66
N ASN A 256 -26.89 0.32 16.04
CA ASN A 256 -26.29 1.66 16.06
C ASN A 256 -24.80 1.68 15.64
N THR A 257 -24.45 0.89 14.62
CA THR A 257 -23.08 0.74 14.12
C THR A 257 -22.85 1.41 12.76
N PHE A 258 -23.73 2.33 12.36
CA PHE A 258 -23.55 3.08 11.12
C PHE A 258 -22.21 3.82 11.09
N LEU A 259 -21.47 3.63 9.99
CA LEU A 259 -20.21 4.31 9.72
C LEU A 259 -20.38 5.25 8.53
N ALA A 260 -19.75 6.43 8.61
CA ALA A 260 -19.78 7.35 7.49
C ALA A 260 -19.08 6.74 6.27
N PRO A 261 -19.62 6.93 5.04
CA PRO A 261 -18.97 6.46 3.82
C PRO A 261 -17.55 7.00 3.67
N ASP A 262 -17.34 8.27 4.03
CA ASP A 262 -16.02 8.84 4.20
C ASP A 262 -15.53 8.64 5.63
N TRP A 263 -14.47 7.87 5.79
CA TRP A 263 -13.88 7.62 7.10
C TRP A 263 -13.44 8.90 7.81
N LEU A 264 -13.12 9.98 7.09
CA LEU A 264 -12.76 11.29 7.69
C LEU A 264 -13.89 11.87 8.54
N ASN A 265 -15.14 11.52 8.21
CA ASN A 265 -16.34 11.99 8.90
C ASN A 265 -16.78 11.09 10.05
N ASP A 266 -16.04 10.01 10.37
CA ASP A 266 -16.32 9.23 11.57
C ASP A 266 -16.13 10.13 12.80
N LYS A 267 -17.26 10.59 13.35
CA LYS A 267 -17.33 11.17 14.68
C LYS A 267 -18.11 10.18 15.52
N VAL A 268 -17.42 9.47 16.40
CA VAL A 268 -18.12 8.79 17.49
C VAL A 268 -18.65 9.90 18.38
N PHE A 269 -19.97 10.04 18.48
CA PHE A 269 -20.57 10.82 19.56
C PHE A 269 -20.21 10.10 20.86
N ILE A 270 -19.12 10.52 21.50
CA ILE A 270 -18.90 10.19 22.90
C ILE A 270 -20.03 10.92 23.63
N LYS A 271 -21.10 10.19 24.00
CA LYS A 271 -21.95 10.66 25.09
C LYS A 271 -21.01 10.74 26.29
N GLN A 272 -20.57 11.95 26.61
CA GLN A 272 -19.89 12.24 27.85
C GLN A 272 -20.84 11.74 28.95
N ILE A 273 -20.54 10.59 29.55
CA ILE A 273 -21.17 10.21 30.81
C ILE A 273 -20.58 11.19 31.81
N VAL A 274 -21.27 12.32 32.00
CA VAL A 274 -21.03 13.21 33.12
C VAL A 274 -21.47 12.42 34.35
N PHE A 275 -20.51 11.88 35.09
CA PHE A 275 -20.76 11.52 36.47
C PHE A 275 -21.05 12.83 37.21
N ASP A 276 -22.33 13.10 37.45
CA ASP A 276 -22.80 14.17 38.32
C ASP A 276 -22.41 13.75 39.76
N LEU A 277 -21.16 14.01 40.14
CA LEU A 277 -20.74 13.99 41.54
C LEU A 277 -21.34 15.23 42.19
N ARG A 278 -22.60 15.13 42.62
CA ARG A 278 -23.17 16.05 43.59
C ARG A 278 -22.74 15.60 44.98
N GLU A 279 -22.03 16.52 45.64
CA GLU A 279 -21.81 16.58 47.08
C GLU A 279 -23.13 16.55 47.87
#